data_AF-A0A0U9H117-F1
#
_entry.id   AF-A0A0U9H117-F1
#
_cell.length_a   1.000
_cell.length_b   1.000
_cell.length_c   1.000
_cell.angle_alpha   90.00
_cell.angle_beta   90.00
_cell.angle_gamma   90.00
#
_symmetry.space_group_name_H-M   'P 1'
#
loop_
_entity.id
_entity.type
_entity.pdbx_description
1 polymer ?
#
loop_
_entity_poly.entity_id
_entity_poly.type
_entity_poly.pdbx_seq_one_letter_code
_entity_poly.pdbx_strand_id
1 'polypeptide(L)'
;MAGNRGEGKHENSFSKQKKSKKSRYILGFLIVFIVIATIATIVGVMKHKKTVEKELSIEEFFSQEKLAFRESLGVENTNAFPQVQEAQSIVESTEKKVSADELKNTKKEIEQLLSTPAMLVETFNENEKFDLQAYENLQADRTDFQQSFNMYLLEAIENALQEGFIQQSEKTIEQMQKGETTGVEALDNLRKGLETQGYKMGDYGVDQDPQWLLEHIENWEGIQGDKAYLRLLKDTETATGAAYEEMTLFSMEETYETLLKLEEIYNTYKDDNFSSWAWWRLSWHATELLGLYIRSDTDLEERKTELEGFLANHQDSIYWSIIEKAVQDYRSNDWQHTDYRFSNKLIIMLDDTFSGVREDDITNANRWPFDKQTVDHFDLLTEKKDHDFLNDLSPTQVVSLYMYSIEEGQADDTMTLYDASIIEDGTASLRQEMLRQSAAHFWLDLAYETEYVVERTDKKETTVFFLKNVETPNEIAMKFILRKTNEGWKLLDISAK
;
A
#
# COMPACT_ATOMS: atom_id res chain seq x y z
N MET A 1 65.02 -69.71 22.87
CA MET A 1 63.68 -69.19 23.22
C MET A 1 63.11 -68.51 21.99
N ALA A 2 61.91 -68.94 21.56
CA ALA A 2 61.04 -68.44 20.48
C ALA A 2 61.67 -68.32 19.08
N GLY A 3 61.16 -68.90 17.98
CA GLY A 3 59.80 -69.27 17.58
C GLY A 3 59.52 -68.49 16.28
N ASN A 4 59.45 -69.10 15.08
CA ASN A 4 58.37 -69.91 14.49
C ASN A 4 57.71 -69.13 13.32
N ARG A 5 57.46 -69.81 12.19
CA ARG A 5 56.36 -69.70 11.18
C ARG A 5 55.83 -68.30 10.79
N GLY A 6 55.60 -67.96 9.53
CA GLY A 6 54.97 -68.74 8.44
C GLY A 6 53.66 -68.05 8.02
N GLU A 7 53.25 -68.23 6.76
CA GLU A 7 51.88 -67.98 6.20
C GLU A 7 51.44 -66.50 6.18
N GLY A 8 50.61 -65.98 5.28
CA GLY A 8 49.82 -66.52 4.19
C GLY A 8 48.61 -65.59 3.95
N LYS A 9 48.26 -65.39 2.66
CA LYS A 9 46.88 -65.32 2.11
C LYS A 9 45.97 -64.05 2.21
N HIS A 10 45.18 -63.97 1.12
CA HIS A 10 43.81 -63.41 0.91
C HIS A 10 43.67 -61.87 0.80
N GLU A 11 43.46 -61.32 -0.41
CA GLU A 11 42.17 -61.14 -1.16
C GLU A 11 41.54 -59.77 -0.87
N ASN A 12 41.38 -58.93 -1.90
CA ASN A 12 40.04 -58.49 -2.28
C ASN A 12 39.97 -57.80 -3.66
N SER A 13 38.94 -58.20 -4.38
CA SER A 13 38.57 -57.84 -5.73
C SER A 13 38.04 -56.42 -5.86
N PHE A 14 38.55 -55.63 -6.81
CA PHE A 14 37.84 -54.46 -7.31
C PHE A 14 36.83 -54.90 -8.38
N SER A 15 35.57 -55.07 -7.98
CA SER A 15 34.45 -55.17 -8.91
C SER A 15 34.08 -53.77 -9.41
N LYS A 16 34.11 -53.57 -10.73
CA LYS A 16 33.59 -52.37 -11.39
C LYS A 16 32.06 -52.42 -11.38
N GLN A 17 31.42 -51.70 -10.47
CA GLN A 17 29.98 -51.45 -10.55
C GLN A 17 29.68 -50.45 -11.68
N LYS A 18 29.01 -50.98 -12.71
CA LYS A 18 28.45 -50.25 -13.85
C LYS A 18 27.21 -49.48 -13.34
N LYS A 19 27.37 -48.19 -13.00
CA LYS A 19 26.25 -47.31 -12.60
C LYS A 19 25.25 -47.20 -13.76
N SER A 20 24.03 -47.68 -13.52
CA SER A 20 22.95 -47.70 -14.51
C SER A 20 22.36 -46.29 -14.71
N LYS A 21 22.37 -45.80 -15.96
CA LYS A 21 21.76 -44.53 -16.38
C LYS A 21 20.21 -44.54 -16.37
N LYS A 22 19.56 -45.63 -15.94
CA LYS A 22 18.09 -45.78 -16.01
C LYS A 22 17.33 -45.12 -14.85
N SER A 23 18.00 -44.74 -13.75
CA SER A 23 17.33 -44.17 -12.56
C SER A 23 16.90 -42.70 -12.74
N ARG A 24 17.56 -41.91 -13.59
CA ARG A 24 17.24 -40.48 -13.75
C ARG A 24 15.97 -40.21 -14.56
N TYR A 25 15.62 -41.09 -15.51
CA TYR A 25 14.39 -40.95 -16.30
C TYR A 25 13.15 -41.36 -15.52
N ILE A 26 13.27 -42.34 -14.60
CA ILE A 26 12.15 -42.75 -13.75
C ILE A 26 11.83 -41.64 -12.74
N LEU A 27 12.83 -40.97 -12.17
CA LEU A 27 12.62 -39.88 -11.22
C LEU A 27 12.00 -38.64 -11.89
N GLY A 28 12.46 -38.25 -13.08
CA GLY A 28 11.88 -37.14 -13.83
C GLY A 28 10.43 -37.41 -14.29
N PHE A 29 10.12 -38.65 -14.67
CA PHE A 29 8.76 -39.03 -15.03
C PHE A 29 7.83 -39.04 -13.81
N LEU A 30 8.34 -39.45 -12.63
CA LEU A 30 7.56 -39.49 -11.39
C LEU A 30 7.20 -38.08 -10.91
N ILE A 31 8.13 -37.12 -11.00
CA ILE A 31 7.88 -35.72 -10.62
C ILE A 31 6.84 -35.08 -11.52
N VAL A 32 6.95 -35.27 -12.84
CA VAL A 32 5.95 -34.77 -13.80
C VAL A 32 4.59 -35.44 -13.57
N PHE A 33 4.56 -36.73 -13.24
CA PHE A 33 3.31 -37.42 -12.94
C PHE A 33 2.68 -36.96 -11.62
N ILE A 34 3.50 -36.64 -10.60
CA ILE A 34 3.01 -36.06 -9.34
C ILE A 34 2.42 -34.69 -9.62
N VAL A 35 3.15 -33.78 -10.28
CA VAL A 35 2.66 -32.43 -10.59
C VAL A 35 1.37 -32.46 -11.42
N ILE A 36 1.31 -33.31 -12.46
CA ILE A 36 0.09 -33.47 -13.27
C ILE A 36 -1.04 -34.10 -12.46
N ALA A 37 -0.74 -35.06 -11.57
CA ALA A 37 -1.74 -35.65 -10.69
C ALA A 37 -2.28 -34.60 -9.71
N THR A 38 -1.42 -33.79 -9.08
CA THR A 38 -1.82 -32.72 -8.15
C THR A 38 -2.71 -31.71 -8.85
N ILE A 39 -2.31 -31.21 -10.03
CA ILE A 39 -3.10 -30.28 -10.85
C ILE A 39 -4.43 -30.92 -11.27
N ALA A 40 -4.45 -32.19 -11.66
CA ALA A 40 -5.69 -32.90 -12.01
C ALA A 40 -6.62 -33.13 -10.82
N THR A 41 -6.10 -33.37 -9.61
CA THR A 41 -6.91 -33.41 -8.38
C THR A 41 -7.44 -32.03 -8.01
N ILE A 42 -6.63 -30.98 -8.11
CA ILE A 42 -7.05 -29.60 -7.82
C ILE A 42 -8.20 -29.20 -8.76
N VAL A 43 -8.03 -29.39 -10.08
CA VAL A 43 -9.07 -29.13 -11.09
C VAL A 43 -10.30 -30.03 -10.92
N GLY A 44 -10.08 -31.29 -10.51
CA GLY A 44 -11.15 -32.25 -10.25
C GLY A 44 -12.00 -31.89 -9.02
N VAL A 45 -11.37 -31.39 -7.96
CA VAL A 45 -12.03 -30.94 -6.73
C VAL A 45 -12.81 -29.65 -6.99
N MET A 46 -12.26 -28.69 -7.73
CA MET A 46 -12.96 -27.45 -8.08
C MET A 46 -14.18 -27.68 -8.98
N LYS A 47 -14.09 -28.59 -9.97
CA LYS A 47 -15.25 -28.94 -10.80
C LYS A 47 -16.33 -29.73 -10.04
N HIS A 48 -15.98 -30.45 -8.97
CA HIS A 48 -16.96 -31.14 -8.13
C HIS A 48 -17.60 -30.20 -7.08
N LYS A 49 -16.88 -29.15 -6.63
CA LYS A 49 -17.33 -28.13 -5.67
C LYS A 49 -18.68 -27.49 -6.07
N LYS A 50 -18.84 -27.09 -7.35
CA LYS A 50 -20.05 -26.41 -7.86
C LYS A 50 -21.36 -27.22 -7.80
N THR A 51 -21.31 -28.54 -7.55
CA THR A 51 -22.50 -29.42 -7.54
C THR A 51 -22.88 -29.93 -6.14
N VAL A 52 -21.97 -29.88 -5.17
CA VAL A 52 -22.13 -30.53 -3.83
C VAL A 52 -22.46 -29.53 -2.70
N GLU A 53 -22.29 -28.23 -2.95
CA GLU A 53 -22.45 -27.14 -1.96
C GLU A 53 -23.82 -27.09 -1.23
N LYS A 54 -24.87 -27.64 -1.86
CA LYS A 54 -26.26 -27.56 -1.38
C LYS A 54 -26.65 -28.56 -0.29
N GLU A 55 -25.85 -29.59 0.00
CA GLU A 55 -26.26 -30.69 0.91
C GLU A 55 -25.37 -30.89 2.15
N LEU A 56 -24.18 -30.29 2.23
CA LEU A 56 -23.26 -30.50 3.37
C LEU A 56 -23.69 -29.76 4.63
N SER A 57 -23.50 -30.37 5.81
CA SER A 57 -23.56 -29.64 7.09
C SER A 57 -22.45 -28.58 7.16
N ILE A 58 -22.57 -27.62 8.09
CA ILE A 58 -21.55 -26.58 8.25
C ILE A 58 -20.21 -27.16 8.70
N GLU A 59 -20.23 -28.20 9.55
CA GLU A 59 -19.04 -28.91 10.02
C GLU A 59 -18.38 -29.73 8.90
N GLU A 60 -19.18 -30.37 8.05
CA GLU A 60 -18.68 -31.11 6.89
C GLU A 60 -18.07 -30.16 5.86
N PHE A 61 -18.71 -29.03 5.60
CA PHE A 61 -18.19 -27.98 4.73
C PHE A 61 -16.86 -27.42 5.25
N PHE A 62 -16.80 -27.01 6.53
CA PHE A 62 -15.56 -26.56 7.16
C PHE A 62 -14.44 -27.60 7.09
N SER A 63 -14.75 -28.89 7.30
CA SER A 63 -13.75 -29.95 7.22
C SER A 63 -13.18 -30.11 5.81
N GLN A 64 -13.99 -29.90 4.77
CA GLN A 64 -13.55 -29.92 3.38
C GLN A 64 -12.69 -28.69 3.04
N GLU A 65 -13.14 -27.49 3.39
CA GLU A 65 -12.37 -26.26 3.14
C GLU A 65 -11.04 -26.26 3.90
N LYS A 66 -11.03 -26.73 5.15
CA LYS A 66 -9.80 -26.88 5.94
C LYS A 66 -8.83 -27.89 5.32
N LEU A 67 -9.35 -28.96 4.72
CA LEU A 67 -8.52 -29.93 4.00
C LEU A 67 -7.92 -29.31 2.73
N ALA A 68 -8.73 -28.60 1.93
CA ALA A 68 -8.27 -27.90 0.73
C ALA A 68 -7.21 -26.84 1.07
N PHE A 69 -7.45 -26.04 2.11
CA PHE A 69 -6.50 -25.07 2.64
C PHE A 69 -5.16 -25.73 3.02
N ARG A 70 -5.22 -26.85 3.77
CA ARG A 70 -4.03 -27.62 4.16
C ARG A 70 -3.27 -28.17 2.95
N GLU A 71 -3.98 -28.74 1.99
CA GLU A 71 -3.40 -29.32 0.78
C GLU A 71 -2.74 -28.24 -0.10
N SER A 72 -3.39 -27.07 -0.24
CA SER A 72 -2.84 -25.93 -0.97
C SER A 72 -1.55 -25.40 -0.35
N LEU A 73 -1.48 -25.32 0.98
CA LEU A 73 -0.28 -24.84 1.68
C LEU A 73 0.83 -25.88 1.75
N GLY A 74 0.52 -27.17 1.59
CA GLY A 74 1.51 -28.24 1.73
C GLY A 74 2.05 -28.41 3.16
N VAL A 75 1.29 -28.00 4.18
CA VAL A 75 1.65 -28.13 5.60
C VAL A 75 0.87 -29.26 6.28
N GLU A 76 1.44 -29.90 7.29
CA GLU A 76 0.76 -31.02 7.98
C GLU A 76 -0.33 -30.55 8.95
N ASN A 77 -0.13 -29.38 9.58
CA ASN A 77 -1.01 -28.85 10.62
C ASN A 77 -1.34 -27.37 10.37
N THR A 78 -2.63 -27.07 10.19
CA THR A 78 -3.17 -25.72 9.96
C THR A 78 -3.88 -25.13 11.18
N ASN A 79 -3.94 -25.82 12.32
CA ASN A 79 -4.74 -25.40 13.49
C ASN A 79 -4.25 -24.09 14.15
N ALA A 80 -2.99 -23.72 13.92
CA ALA A 80 -2.41 -22.50 14.46
C ALA A 80 -2.62 -21.27 13.55
N PHE A 81 -3.20 -21.45 12.36
CA PHE A 81 -3.54 -20.29 11.52
C PHE A 81 -4.74 -19.54 12.13
N PRO A 82 -4.64 -18.21 12.35
CA PRO A 82 -5.73 -17.41 12.92
C PRO A 82 -7.05 -17.58 12.16
N GLN A 83 -7.02 -17.54 10.83
CA GLN A 83 -8.20 -17.74 9.98
C GLN A 83 -8.85 -19.13 10.12
N VAL A 84 -8.08 -20.18 10.46
CA VAL A 84 -8.63 -21.51 10.74
C VAL A 84 -9.33 -21.55 12.09
N GLN A 85 -8.78 -20.85 13.09
CA GLN A 85 -9.39 -20.72 14.41
C GLN A 85 -10.68 -19.90 14.34
N GLU A 86 -10.67 -18.81 13.56
CA GLU A 86 -11.84 -17.97 13.31
C GLU A 86 -12.94 -18.74 12.58
N ALA A 87 -12.61 -19.43 11.48
CA ALA A 87 -13.57 -20.28 10.77
C ALA A 87 -14.14 -21.37 11.69
N GLN A 88 -13.34 -21.96 12.58
CA GLN A 88 -13.83 -22.90 13.58
C GLN A 88 -14.78 -22.24 14.59
N SER A 89 -14.49 -21.03 15.06
CA SER A 89 -15.38 -20.28 15.96
C SER A 89 -16.73 -19.95 15.32
N ILE A 90 -16.73 -19.62 14.02
CA ILE A 90 -17.93 -19.42 13.22
C ILE A 90 -18.77 -20.70 13.19
N VAL A 91 -18.13 -21.86 12.92
CA VAL A 91 -18.81 -23.17 12.94
C VAL A 91 -19.42 -23.46 14.31
N GLU A 92 -18.69 -23.20 15.40
CA GLU A 92 -19.14 -23.46 16.77
C GLU A 92 -20.29 -22.54 17.22
N SER A 93 -20.33 -21.30 16.71
CA SER A 93 -21.37 -20.31 17.02
C SER A 93 -22.62 -20.46 16.14
N THR A 94 -22.50 -21.15 14.99
CA THR A 94 -23.62 -21.37 14.07
C THR A 94 -24.64 -22.32 14.68
N GLU A 95 -25.83 -21.81 15.02
CA GLU A 95 -26.89 -22.63 15.61
C GLU A 95 -27.40 -23.72 14.66
N LYS A 96 -27.86 -24.85 15.17
CA LYS A 96 -28.45 -25.92 14.33
C LYS A 96 -29.76 -25.55 13.60
N LYS A 97 -30.28 -24.33 13.80
CA LYS A 97 -31.55 -23.83 13.23
C LYS A 97 -31.42 -22.43 12.60
N VAL A 98 -30.30 -22.17 11.91
CA VAL A 98 -30.15 -20.96 11.08
C VAL A 98 -31.04 -21.04 9.84
N SER A 99 -31.43 -19.88 9.29
CA SER A 99 -32.11 -19.83 7.99
C SER A 99 -31.18 -20.30 6.86
N ALA A 100 -31.75 -20.66 5.71
CA ALA A 100 -30.97 -21.12 4.56
C ALA A 100 -30.03 -20.01 4.02
N ASP A 101 -30.47 -18.76 4.08
CA ASP A 101 -29.67 -17.61 3.62
C ASP A 101 -28.51 -17.32 4.58
N GLU A 102 -28.75 -17.39 5.89
CA GLU A 102 -27.69 -17.27 6.91
C GLU A 102 -26.67 -18.41 6.75
N LEU A 103 -27.11 -19.65 6.60
CA LEU A 103 -26.22 -20.79 6.39
C LEU A 103 -25.35 -20.63 5.13
N LYS A 104 -25.93 -20.09 4.05
CA LYS A 104 -25.20 -19.81 2.81
C LYS A 104 -24.13 -18.73 3.04
N ASN A 105 -24.47 -17.66 3.75
CA ASN A 105 -23.53 -16.58 4.06
C ASN A 105 -22.39 -17.09 4.96
N THR A 106 -22.70 -17.88 5.99
CA THR A 106 -21.70 -18.50 6.87
C THR A 106 -20.75 -19.41 6.09
N LYS A 107 -21.26 -20.23 5.16
CA LYS A 107 -20.40 -21.05 4.29
C LYS A 107 -19.46 -20.20 3.43
N LYS A 108 -19.97 -19.12 2.86
CA LYS A 108 -19.15 -18.18 2.08
C LYS A 108 -18.05 -17.54 2.92
N GLU A 109 -18.36 -17.14 4.15
CA GLU A 109 -17.40 -16.56 5.09
C GLU A 109 -16.29 -17.57 5.45
N ILE A 110 -16.64 -18.82 5.73
CA ILE A 110 -15.67 -19.91 5.96
C ILE A 110 -14.79 -20.14 4.73
N GLU A 111 -15.38 -20.15 3.53
CA GLU A 111 -14.63 -20.32 2.28
C GLU A 111 -13.65 -19.17 2.07
N GLN A 112 -14.05 -17.92 2.34
CA GLN A 112 -13.18 -16.76 2.25
C GLN A 112 -12.00 -16.85 3.22
N LEU A 113 -12.25 -17.15 4.50
CA LEU A 113 -11.20 -17.33 5.52
C LEU A 113 -10.21 -18.45 5.17
N LEU A 114 -10.67 -19.50 4.48
CA LEU A 114 -9.89 -20.68 4.14
C LEU A 114 -9.43 -20.70 2.68
N SER A 115 -9.52 -19.56 1.97
CA SER A 115 -8.97 -19.41 0.64
C SER A 115 -7.49 -19.00 0.72
N THR A 116 -6.63 -19.76 0.07
CA THR A 116 -5.21 -19.38 -0.05
C THR A 116 -5.00 -18.39 -1.20
N PRO A 117 -3.93 -17.60 -1.18
CA PRO A 117 -3.56 -16.71 -2.27
C PRO A 117 -3.53 -17.37 -3.65
N ALA A 118 -3.01 -18.60 -3.77
CA ALA A 118 -3.03 -19.34 -5.03
C ALA A 118 -4.46 -19.64 -5.49
N MET A 119 -5.34 -20.09 -4.58
CA MET A 119 -6.76 -20.35 -4.88
C MET A 119 -7.50 -19.06 -5.30
N LEU A 120 -7.16 -17.93 -4.69
CA LEU A 120 -7.74 -16.63 -5.02
C LEU A 120 -7.31 -16.16 -6.41
N VAL A 121 -6.03 -16.35 -6.79
CA VAL A 121 -5.56 -16.05 -8.15
C VAL A 121 -6.21 -16.95 -9.19
N GLU A 122 -6.35 -18.25 -8.91
CA GLU A 122 -7.08 -19.16 -9.79
C GLU A 122 -8.52 -18.70 -9.99
N THR A 123 -9.21 -18.34 -8.90
CA THR A 123 -10.59 -17.81 -8.94
C THR A 123 -10.66 -16.49 -9.72
N PHE A 124 -9.68 -15.61 -9.54
CA PHE A 124 -9.60 -14.36 -10.28
C PHE A 124 -9.42 -14.60 -11.79
N ASN A 125 -8.57 -15.55 -12.17
CA ASN A 125 -8.33 -15.93 -13.56
C ASN A 125 -9.52 -16.64 -14.22
N GLU A 126 -10.46 -17.20 -13.46
CA GLU A 126 -11.71 -17.74 -14.02
C GLU A 126 -12.62 -16.64 -14.61
N ASN A 127 -12.38 -15.37 -14.28
CA ASN A 127 -13.15 -14.26 -14.84
C ASN A 127 -12.81 -14.04 -16.32
N GLU A 128 -13.81 -14.17 -17.19
CA GLU A 128 -13.64 -13.94 -18.65
C GLU A 128 -13.22 -12.49 -18.99
N LYS A 129 -13.45 -11.54 -18.07
CA LYS A 129 -13.07 -10.13 -18.19
C LYS A 129 -12.46 -9.67 -16.89
N PHE A 130 -11.56 -8.70 -16.99
CA PHE A 130 -10.99 -8.04 -15.81
C PHE A 130 -12.11 -7.40 -14.96
N ASP A 131 -12.04 -7.64 -13.66
CA ASP A 131 -12.92 -7.06 -12.65
C ASP A 131 -12.02 -6.40 -11.59
N LEU A 132 -12.07 -5.07 -11.53
CA LEU A 132 -11.26 -4.28 -10.60
C LEU A 132 -11.56 -4.65 -9.15
N GLN A 133 -12.83 -4.86 -8.80
CA GLN A 133 -13.21 -5.20 -7.42
C GLN A 133 -12.68 -6.57 -7.04
N ALA A 134 -12.74 -7.54 -7.96
CA ALA A 134 -12.18 -8.87 -7.72
C ALA A 134 -10.66 -8.81 -7.53
N TYR A 135 -9.97 -7.97 -8.29
CA TYR A 135 -8.53 -7.75 -8.16
C TYR A 135 -8.16 -7.02 -6.84
N GLU A 136 -8.94 -6.01 -6.43
CA GLU A 136 -8.75 -5.34 -5.15
C GLU A 136 -8.94 -6.29 -3.98
N ASN A 137 -9.98 -7.12 -4.01
CA ASN A 137 -10.21 -8.14 -2.99
C ASN A 137 -9.05 -9.14 -2.94
N LEU A 138 -8.54 -9.59 -4.09
CA LEU A 138 -7.36 -10.44 -4.16
C LEU A 138 -6.15 -9.80 -3.46
N GLN A 139 -5.89 -8.51 -3.67
CA GLN A 139 -4.75 -7.84 -3.03
C GLN A 139 -4.95 -7.64 -1.52
N ALA A 140 -6.17 -7.35 -1.08
CA ALA A 140 -6.53 -7.27 0.33
C ALA A 140 -6.33 -8.63 1.03
N ASP A 141 -6.94 -9.69 0.49
CA ASP A 141 -6.86 -11.05 1.04
C ASP A 141 -5.41 -11.56 1.08
N ARG A 142 -4.59 -11.22 0.07
CA ARG A 142 -3.15 -11.53 0.08
C ARG A 142 -2.39 -10.79 1.18
N THR A 143 -2.78 -9.58 1.50
CA THR A 143 -2.16 -8.79 2.58
C THR A 143 -2.54 -9.39 3.94
N ASP A 144 -3.79 -9.75 4.14
CA ASP A 144 -4.27 -10.39 5.38
C ASP A 144 -3.65 -11.78 5.57
N PHE A 145 -3.53 -12.55 4.49
CA PHE A 145 -2.85 -13.84 4.52
C PHE A 145 -1.36 -13.69 4.91
N GLN A 146 -0.66 -12.67 4.39
CA GLN A 146 0.74 -12.39 4.74
C GLN A 146 0.90 -12.18 6.25
N GLN A 147 0.02 -11.39 6.87
CA GLN A 147 0.04 -11.13 8.31
C GLN A 147 -0.24 -12.40 9.12
N SER A 148 -1.27 -13.16 8.71
CA SER A 148 -1.62 -14.44 9.33
C SER A 148 -0.48 -15.46 9.25
N PHE A 149 0.20 -15.50 8.10
CA PHE A 149 1.32 -16.40 7.89
C PHE A 149 2.55 -15.97 8.71
N ASN A 150 2.85 -14.67 8.80
CA ASN A 150 3.92 -14.17 9.65
C ASN A 150 3.76 -14.63 11.10
N MET A 151 2.55 -14.54 11.65
CA MET A 151 2.26 -15.04 13.00
C MET A 151 2.48 -16.56 13.10
N TYR A 152 1.95 -17.34 12.15
CA TYR A 152 2.14 -18.79 12.12
C TYR A 152 3.61 -19.19 11.98
N LEU A 153 4.38 -18.49 11.15
CA LEU A 153 5.80 -18.76 10.92
C LEU A 153 6.60 -18.60 12.21
N LEU A 154 6.37 -17.53 12.96
CA LEU A 154 7.03 -17.31 14.24
C LEU A 154 6.73 -18.43 15.24
N GLU A 155 5.46 -18.84 15.34
CA GLU A 155 5.04 -19.95 16.19
C GLU A 155 5.66 -21.29 15.73
N ALA A 156 5.73 -21.53 14.42
CA ALA A 156 6.35 -22.72 13.86
C ALA A 156 7.85 -22.80 14.16
N ILE A 157 8.56 -21.66 14.06
CA ILE A 157 9.98 -21.56 14.42
C ILE A 157 10.16 -21.79 15.93
N GLU A 158 9.31 -21.19 16.78
CA GLU A 158 9.39 -21.36 18.23
C GLU A 158 9.20 -22.84 18.64
N ASN A 159 8.17 -23.48 18.11
CA ASN A 159 7.86 -24.88 18.37
C ASN A 159 8.95 -25.83 17.84
N ALA A 160 9.58 -25.50 16.71
CA ALA A 160 10.63 -26.29 16.11
C ALA A 160 11.96 -26.21 16.89
N LEU A 161 12.29 -25.04 17.45
CA LEU A 161 13.62 -24.80 18.03
C LEU A 161 13.72 -25.16 19.52
N GLN A 162 12.61 -25.18 20.28
CA GLN A 162 12.46 -25.64 21.69
C GLN A 162 13.43 -25.03 22.76
N GLU A 163 14.75 -24.98 22.53
CA GLU A 163 15.79 -24.35 23.36
C GLU A 163 16.74 -23.48 22.49
N GLY A 164 17.03 -22.24 22.92
CA GLY A 164 17.93 -21.34 22.19
C GLY A 164 17.27 -20.52 21.07
N PHE A 165 15.94 -20.44 21.08
CA PHE A 165 15.09 -19.75 20.11
C PHE A 165 15.68 -18.43 19.58
N ILE A 166 16.02 -17.49 20.45
CA ILE A 166 16.47 -16.14 20.04
C ILE A 166 17.73 -16.18 19.17
N GLN A 167 18.70 -17.06 19.46
CA GLN A 167 19.95 -17.14 18.69
C GLN A 167 19.84 -18.02 17.44
N GLN A 168 18.87 -18.92 17.40
CA GLN A 168 18.69 -19.85 16.28
C GLN A 168 17.61 -19.38 15.30
N SER A 169 16.68 -18.51 15.72
CA SER A 169 15.62 -17.96 14.88
C SER A 169 16.20 -17.09 13.76
N GLU A 170 17.13 -16.19 14.06
CA GLU A 170 17.80 -15.33 13.07
C GLU A 170 18.50 -16.17 12.00
N LYS A 171 19.28 -17.17 12.41
CA LYS A 171 19.94 -18.09 11.48
C LYS A 171 18.95 -18.91 10.66
N THR A 172 17.84 -19.34 11.26
CA THR A 172 16.79 -20.11 10.57
C THR A 172 16.13 -19.25 9.50
N ILE A 173 15.80 -17.99 9.83
CA ILE A 173 15.25 -17.01 8.89
C ILE A 173 16.26 -16.77 7.76
N GLU A 174 17.53 -16.52 8.07
CA GLU A 174 18.62 -16.33 7.09
C GLU A 174 18.75 -17.53 6.13
N GLN A 175 18.66 -18.76 6.66
CA GLN A 175 18.67 -19.97 5.85
C GLN A 175 17.45 -20.03 4.92
N MET A 176 16.25 -19.74 5.44
CA MET A 176 15.03 -19.74 4.63
C MET A 176 15.06 -18.66 3.54
N GLN A 177 15.59 -17.47 3.80
CA GLN A 177 15.81 -16.41 2.81
C GLN A 177 16.73 -16.86 1.69
N LYS A 178 17.82 -17.55 2.01
CA LYS A 178 18.78 -18.11 1.04
C LYS A 178 18.25 -19.33 0.29
N GLY A 179 17.05 -19.81 0.63
CA GLY A 179 16.49 -21.06 0.13
C GLY A 179 17.27 -22.30 0.57
N GLU A 180 18.03 -22.18 1.65
CA GLU A 180 18.76 -23.27 2.27
C GLU A 180 17.84 -24.12 3.15
N THR A 181 18.24 -25.37 3.39
CA THR A 181 17.54 -26.21 4.37
C THR A 181 17.83 -25.72 5.78
N THR A 182 16.76 -25.56 6.55
CA THR A 182 16.82 -25.30 8.00
C THR A 182 17.25 -26.54 8.79
N GLY A 183 17.20 -27.72 8.16
CA GLY A 183 17.35 -29.02 8.82
C GLY A 183 16.09 -29.51 9.53
N VAL A 184 15.02 -28.69 9.56
CA VAL A 184 13.70 -29.05 10.11
C VAL A 184 12.72 -29.20 8.96
N GLU A 185 12.28 -30.44 8.68
CA GLU A 185 11.41 -30.75 7.55
C GLU A 185 10.12 -29.92 7.53
N ALA A 186 9.53 -29.67 8.70
CA ALA A 186 8.33 -28.84 8.83
C ALA A 186 8.56 -27.38 8.35
N LEU A 187 9.69 -26.78 8.71
CA LEU A 187 10.03 -25.41 8.29
C LEU A 187 10.43 -25.35 6.82
N ASP A 188 11.13 -26.37 6.31
CA ASP A 188 11.47 -26.47 4.88
C ASP A 188 10.21 -26.64 4.00
N ASN A 189 9.22 -27.41 4.48
CA ASN A 189 7.93 -27.56 3.80
C ASN A 189 7.09 -26.29 3.89
N LEU A 190 7.10 -25.62 5.04
CA LEU A 190 6.43 -24.32 5.22
C LEU A 190 6.99 -23.26 4.25
N ARG A 191 8.32 -23.17 4.13
CA ARG A 191 9.00 -22.28 3.17
C ARG A 191 8.56 -22.54 1.74
N LYS A 192 8.49 -23.81 1.32
CA LYS A 192 8.01 -24.18 -0.02
C LYS A 192 6.54 -23.83 -0.21
N GLY A 193 5.71 -24.07 0.80
CA GLY A 193 4.30 -23.68 0.78
C GLY A 193 4.13 -22.18 0.60
N LEU A 194 4.95 -21.38 1.26
CA LEU A 194 4.96 -19.93 1.12
C LEU A 194 5.31 -19.49 -0.32
N GLU A 195 6.32 -20.09 -0.93
CA GLU A 195 6.71 -19.83 -2.32
C GLU A 195 5.58 -20.17 -3.32
N THR A 196 4.81 -21.24 -3.08
CA THR A 196 3.67 -21.58 -3.96
C THR A 196 2.50 -20.61 -3.85
N GLN A 197 2.43 -19.83 -2.77
CA GLN A 197 1.40 -18.81 -2.55
C GLN A 197 1.81 -17.41 -3.05
N GLY A 198 2.98 -17.26 -3.68
CA GLY A 198 3.44 -15.97 -4.20
C GLY A 198 4.03 -15.04 -3.15
N TYR A 199 4.77 -15.63 -2.22
CA TYR A 199 5.55 -14.93 -1.21
C TYR A 199 6.98 -15.43 -1.20
N LYS A 200 7.86 -14.64 -0.57
CA LYS A 200 9.24 -14.99 -0.27
C LYS A 200 9.56 -14.64 1.19
N MET A 201 10.64 -15.21 1.71
CA MET A 201 11.20 -14.80 2.99
C MET A 201 12.03 -13.52 2.81
N GLY A 202 11.68 -12.47 3.54
CA GLY A 202 12.45 -11.23 3.68
C GLY A 202 13.06 -11.09 5.08
N ASP A 203 13.69 -9.96 5.36
CA ASP A 203 14.42 -9.69 6.62
C ASP A 203 13.54 -9.65 7.86
N TYR A 204 12.26 -9.30 7.70
CA TYR A 204 11.29 -9.17 8.78
C TYR A 204 10.17 -10.19 8.74
N GLY A 205 10.35 -11.28 7.98
CA GLY A 205 9.38 -12.36 7.85
C GLY A 205 9.01 -12.63 6.41
N VAL A 206 7.72 -12.59 6.11
CA VAL A 206 7.14 -12.94 4.82
C VAL A 206 6.83 -11.68 4.03
N ASP A 207 7.29 -11.65 2.78
CA ASP A 207 7.04 -10.59 1.80
C ASP A 207 6.35 -11.14 0.56
N GLN A 208 5.61 -10.28 -0.15
CA GLN A 208 5.03 -10.67 -1.44
C GLN A 208 6.13 -10.84 -2.49
N ASP A 209 5.92 -11.80 -3.40
CA ASP A 209 6.77 -11.98 -4.58
C ASP A 209 6.10 -11.36 -5.82
N PRO A 210 6.56 -10.18 -6.30
CA PRO A 210 6.03 -9.56 -7.50
C PRO A 210 6.17 -10.43 -8.75
N GLN A 211 7.24 -11.23 -8.84
CA GLN A 211 7.47 -12.10 -9.99
C GLN A 211 6.40 -13.18 -10.08
N TRP A 212 6.05 -13.79 -8.94
CA TRP A 212 5.00 -14.80 -8.90
C TRP A 212 3.66 -14.22 -9.40
N LEU A 213 3.27 -13.02 -8.95
CA LEU A 213 2.04 -12.37 -9.44
C LEU A 213 2.08 -12.13 -10.95
N LEU A 214 3.21 -11.63 -11.47
CA LEU A 214 3.41 -11.39 -12.90
C LEU A 214 3.27 -12.66 -13.74
N GLU A 215 3.62 -13.82 -13.17
CA GLU A 215 3.54 -15.13 -13.84
C GLU A 215 2.15 -15.77 -13.74
N HIS A 216 1.40 -15.49 -12.68
CA HIS A 216 0.14 -16.19 -12.37
C HIS A 216 -1.12 -15.40 -12.68
N ILE A 217 -1.07 -14.07 -12.76
CA ILE A 217 -2.21 -13.29 -13.27
C ILE A 217 -2.19 -13.33 -14.79
N GLU A 218 -3.25 -13.89 -15.39
CA GLU A 218 -3.33 -14.09 -16.84
C GLU A 218 -3.80 -12.83 -17.58
N ASN A 219 -4.75 -12.09 -16.99
CA ASN A 219 -5.36 -10.92 -17.62
C ASN A 219 -4.95 -9.62 -16.92
N TRP A 220 -4.17 -8.81 -17.64
CA TRP A 220 -3.73 -7.48 -17.20
C TRP A 220 -4.47 -6.34 -17.91
N GLU A 221 -5.39 -6.65 -18.83
CA GLU A 221 -6.13 -5.65 -19.58
C GLU A 221 -6.90 -4.73 -18.63
N GLY A 222 -6.62 -3.42 -18.68
CA GLY A 222 -7.21 -2.42 -17.79
C GLY A 222 -6.42 -2.11 -16.52
N ILE A 223 -5.34 -2.85 -16.21
CA ILE A 223 -4.44 -2.64 -15.06
C ILE A 223 -2.96 -2.71 -15.47
N GLN A 224 -2.59 -2.07 -16.58
CA GLN A 224 -1.19 -2.11 -17.03
C GLN A 224 -0.27 -1.29 -16.12
N GLY A 225 -0.82 -0.25 -15.47
CA GLY A 225 -0.15 0.48 -14.40
C GLY A 225 0.36 -0.43 -13.27
N ASP A 226 -0.52 -1.24 -12.68
CA ASP A 226 -0.17 -2.24 -11.67
C ASP A 226 0.90 -3.22 -12.15
N LYS A 227 0.79 -3.68 -13.40
CA LYS A 227 1.78 -4.58 -14.01
C LYS A 227 3.15 -3.90 -14.13
N ALA A 228 3.18 -2.65 -14.56
CA ALA A 228 4.40 -1.88 -14.70
C ALA A 228 5.05 -1.64 -13.33
N TYR A 229 4.24 -1.34 -12.32
CA TYR A 229 4.68 -1.20 -10.94
C TYR A 229 5.27 -2.49 -10.38
N LEU A 230 4.60 -3.64 -10.54
CA LEU A 230 5.12 -4.94 -10.12
C LEU A 230 6.45 -5.30 -10.82
N ARG A 231 6.61 -4.94 -12.09
CA ARG A 231 7.88 -5.10 -12.81
C ARG A 231 8.99 -4.25 -12.22
N LEU A 232 8.70 -3.00 -11.89
CA LEU A 232 9.66 -2.14 -11.21
C LEU A 232 10.13 -2.80 -9.91
N LEU A 233 9.19 -3.23 -9.06
CA LEU A 233 9.49 -3.89 -7.77
C LEU A 233 10.36 -5.13 -7.94
N LYS A 234 10.11 -5.90 -8.99
CA LYS A 234 10.93 -7.06 -9.33
C LYS A 234 12.34 -6.64 -9.74
N ASP A 235 12.45 -5.67 -10.64
CA ASP A 235 13.73 -5.25 -11.24
C ASP A 235 14.63 -4.53 -10.23
N THR A 236 14.05 -3.85 -9.24
CA THR A 236 14.77 -3.20 -8.13
C THR A 236 15.02 -4.13 -6.94
N GLU A 237 14.62 -5.41 -7.03
CA GLU A 237 14.63 -6.44 -5.97
C GLU A 237 13.94 -6.07 -4.65
N THR A 238 13.40 -4.84 -4.53
CA THR A 238 12.69 -4.31 -3.36
C THR A 238 11.47 -5.15 -3.02
N ALA A 239 11.59 -6.00 -2.01
CA ALA A 239 10.47 -6.76 -1.49
C ALA A 239 9.49 -5.82 -0.77
N THR A 240 8.19 -6.01 -0.96
CA THR A 240 7.13 -5.06 -0.57
C THR A 240 6.84 -4.95 0.95
N GLY A 241 7.80 -5.32 1.81
CA GLY A 241 7.71 -5.16 3.27
C GLY A 241 9.04 -4.77 3.91
N ALA A 242 10.16 -5.33 3.43
CA ALA A 242 11.53 -4.95 3.81
C ALA A 242 12.08 -3.69 3.09
N ALA A 243 11.29 -3.10 2.20
CA ALA A 243 11.73 -2.09 1.24
C ALA A 243 12.55 -0.93 1.85
N TYR A 244 12.25 -0.46 3.06
CA TYR A 244 12.98 0.69 3.61
C TYR A 244 14.47 0.42 3.84
N GLU A 245 14.84 -0.72 4.46
CA GLU A 245 16.26 -1.02 4.72
C GLU A 245 17.00 -1.39 3.44
N GLU A 246 16.38 -2.14 2.53
CA GLU A 246 16.97 -2.44 1.23
C GLU A 246 17.16 -1.16 0.40
N MET A 247 16.19 -0.23 0.42
CA MET A 247 16.31 1.07 -0.26
C MET A 247 17.43 1.93 0.33
N THR A 248 17.81 1.75 1.60
CA THR A 248 18.97 2.48 2.18
C THR A 248 20.31 2.05 1.58
N LEU A 249 20.35 0.90 0.89
CA LEU A 249 21.54 0.42 0.19
C LEU A 249 21.71 1.04 -1.20
N PHE A 250 20.69 1.72 -1.71
CA PHE A 250 20.76 2.36 -3.02
C PHE A 250 21.73 3.53 -2.98
N SER A 251 22.52 3.66 -4.05
CA SER A 251 23.21 4.92 -4.32
C SER A 251 22.20 6.06 -4.55
N MET A 252 22.64 7.31 -4.40
CA MET A 252 21.79 8.46 -4.74
C MET A 252 21.31 8.38 -6.20
N GLU A 253 22.17 7.91 -7.11
CA GLU A 253 21.83 7.71 -8.52
C GLU A 253 20.68 6.71 -8.71
N GLU A 254 20.82 5.51 -8.16
CA GLU A 254 19.77 4.47 -8.21
C GLU A 254 18.46 4.95 -7.58
N THR A 255 18.55 5.76 -6.51
CA THR A 255 17.39 6.30 -5.82
C THR A 255 16.62 7.28 -6.70
N TYR A 256 17.29 8.27 -7.31
CA TYR A 256 16.58 9.23 -8.17
C TYR A 256 16.10 8.60 -9.47
N GLU A 257 16.85 7.66 -10.06
CA GLU A 257 16.39 6.94 -11.24
C GLU A 257 15.11 6.14 -10.94
N THR A 258 15.04 5.53 -9.76
CA THR A 258 13.84 4.79 -9.33
C THR A 258 12.65 5.73 -9.08
N LEU A 259 12.89 6.90 -8.49
CA LEU A 259 11.87 7.95 -8.36
C LEU A 259 11.30 8.34 -9.73
N LEU A 260 12.17 8.64 -10.71
CA LEU A 260 11.72 9.00 -12.06
C LEU A 260 10.96 7.88 -12.76
N LYS A 261 11.31 6.60 -12.52
CA LYS A 261 10.54 5.45 -13.03
C LYS A 261 9.15 5.35 -12.39
N LEU A 262 9.01 5.64 -11.09
CA LEU A 262 7.70 5.67 -10.42
C LEU A 262 6.81 6.77 -11.01
N GLU A 263 7.38 7.96 -11.24
CA GLU A 263 6.71 9.06 -11.91
C GLU A 263 6.32 8.70 -13.37
N GLU A 264 7.20 8.03 -14.11
CA GLU A 264 6.91 7.55 -15.47
C GLU A 264 5.74 6.57 -15.48
N ILE A 265 5.72 5.59 -14.56
CA ILE A 265 4.62 4.63 -14.42
C ILE A 265 3.31 5.37 -14.14
N TYR A 266 3.31 6.29 -13.19
CA TYR A 266 2.12 7.09 -12.91
C TYR A 266 1.66 7.86 -14.16
N ASN A 267 2.53 8.68 -14.75
CA ASN A 267 2.17 9.53 -15.88
C ASN A 267 1.71 8.74 -17.12
N THR A 268 2.27 7.55 -17.34
CA THR A 268 1.95 6.69 -18.48
C THR A 268 0.59 6.00 -18.31
N TYR A 269 0.24 5.61 -17.08
CA TYR A 269 -0.92 4.76 -16.80
C TYR A 269 -1.98 5.44 -15.92
N LYS A 270 -1.92 6.74 -15.68
CA LYS A 270 -2.91 7.46 -14.85
C LYS A 270 -4.36 7.32 -15.32
N ASP A 271 -4.57 7.10 -16.63
CA ASP A 271 -5.87 6.83 -17.23
C ASP A 271 -6.29 5.34 -17.16
N ASP A 272 -5.42 4.44 -16.69
CA ASP A 272 -5.75 3.03 -16.39
C ASP A 272 -6.51 2.92 -15.06
N ASN A 273 -7.14 1.76 -14.81
CA ASN A 273 -7.74 1.47 -13.51
C ASN A 273 -6.67 1.04 -12.50
N PHE A 274 -5.79 1.95 -12.08
CA PHE A 274 -4.86 1.65 -10.98
C PHE A 274 -5.62 1.10 -9.78
N SER A 275 -5.20 -0.05 -9.27
CA SER A 275 -5.81 -0.55 -8.03
C SER A 275 -5.45 0.36 -6.86
N SER A 276 -6.35 0.47 -5.88
CA SER A 276 -6.10 1.24 -4.66
C SER A 276 -4.81 0.78 -3.95
N TRP A 277 -4.51 -0.52 -4.01
CA TRP A 277 -3.26 -1.10 -3.51
C TRP A 277 -2.02 -0.57 -4.23
N ALA A 278 -1.98 -0.67 -5.56
CA ALA A 278 -0.81 -0.26 -6.35
C ALA A 278 -0.58 1.24 -6.24
N TRP A 279 -1.67 2.02 -6.22
CA TRP A 279 -1.61 3.46 -6.05
C TRP A 279 -0.98 3.87 -4.72
N TRP A 280 -1.55 3.36 -3.62
CA TRP A 280 -1.06 3.65 -2.28
C TRP A 280 0.42 3.25 -2.15
N ARG A 281 0.78 2.06 -2.65
CA ARG A 281 2.16 1.55 -2.63
C ARG A 281 3.12 2.36 -3.50
N LEU A 282 2.69 2.83 -4.67
CA LEU A 282 3.47 3.71 -5.52
C LEU A 282 3.75 5.03 -4.81
N SER A 283 2.73 5.68 -4.23
CA SER A 283 2.89 6.94 -3.48
C SER A 283 3.77 6.78 -2.25
N TRP A 284 3.62 5.65 -1.53
CA TRP A 284 4.42 5.34 -0.35
C TRP A 284 5.88 5.11 -0.72
N HIS A 285 6.17 4.27 -1.73
CA HIS A 285 7.54 4.04 -2.19
C HIS A 285 8.20 5.31 -2.71
N ALA A 286 7.47 6.15 -3.44
CA ALA A 286 8.00 7.45 -3.86
C ALA A 286 8.34 8.35 -2.67
N THR A 287 7.49 8.36 -1.63
CA THR A 287 7.73 9.15 -0.41
C THR A 287 8.98 8.68 0.33
N GLU A 288 9.14 7.36 0.50
CA GLU A 288 10.30 6.78 1.18
C GLU A 288 11.60 7.02 0.41
N LEU A 289 11.62 6.74 -0.90
CA LEU A 289 12.79 6.98 -1.75
C LEU A 289 13.17 8.46 -1.79
N LEU A 290 12.19 9.37 -1.85
CA LEU A 290 12.45 10.81 -1.78
C LEU A 290 13.06 11.19 -0.44
N GLY A 291 12.59 10.56 0.63
CA GLY A 291 13.15 10.73 1.95
C GLY A 291 14.59 10.26 2.10
N LEU A 292 14.94 9.14 1.46
CA LEU A 292 16.30 8.62 1.42
C LEU A 292 17.20 9.49 0.53
N TYR A 293 16.69 9.92 -0.61
CA TYR A 293 17.43 10.76 -1.56
C TYR A 293 17.84 12.10 -0.92
N ILE A 294 16.88 12.80 -0.31
CA ILE A 294 17.13 14.10 0.31
C ILE A 294 18.02 13.97 1.55
N ARG A 295 17.74 12.99 2.42
CA ARG A 295 18.45 12.82 3.71
C ARG A 295 19.71 11.97 3.62
N SER A 296 20.15 11.61 2.42
CA SER A 296 21.30 10.72 2.22
C SER A 296 22.52 11.13 3.06
N ASP A 297 23.12 10.13 3.72
CA ASP A 297 24.34 10.25 4.53
C ASP A 297 25.62 10.11 3.67
N THR A 298 25.52 10.24 2.34
CA THR A 298 26.69 10.26 1.44
C THR A 298 27.58 11.49 1.66
N ASP A 299 28.73 11.52 0.97
CA ASP A 299 29.64 12.66 1.00
C ASP A 299 28.91 13.98 0.63
N LEU A 300 29.28 15.06 1.32
CA LEU A 300 28.64 16.35 1.15
C LEU A 300 28.65 16.85 -0.30
N GLU A 301 29.77 16.70 -1.00
CA GLU A 301 29.91 17.19 -2.37
C GLU A 301 29.17 16.31 -3.38
N GLU A 302 29.08 15.01 -3.11
CA GLU A 302 28.22 14.10 -3.87
C GLU A 302 26.75 14.49 -3.73
N ARG A 303 26.26 14.63 -2.49
CA ARG A 303 24.87 15.05 -2.24
C ARG A 303 24.53 16.38 -2.88
N LYS A 304 25.44 17.37 -2.81
CA LYS A 304 25.27 18.65 -3.51
C LYS A 304 25.12 18.45 -5.01
N THR A 305 26.04 17.69 -5.60
CA THR A 305 26.08 17.44 -7.05
C THR A 305 24.81 16.76 -7.52
N GLU A 306 24.33 15.74 -6.79
CA GLU A 306 23.13 14.98 -7.12
C GLU A 306 21.86 15.83 -6.98
N LEU A 307 21.66 16.50 -5.83
CA LEU A 307 20.45 17.30 -5.59
C LEU A 307 20.37 18.51 -6.53
N GLU A 308 21.48 19.23 -6.72
CA GLU A 308 21.51 20.38 -7.65
C GLU A 308 21.42 19.91 -9.11
N GLY A 309 22.02 18.76 -9.43
CA GLY A 309 21.92 18.11 -10.74
C GLY A 309 20.47 17.73 -11.07
N PHE A 310 19.75 17.16 -10.11
CA PHE A 310 18.33 16.85 -10.27
C PHE A 310 17.52 18.10 -10.61
N LEU A 311 17.70 19.19 -9.85
CA LEU A 311 16.97 20.44 -10.07
C LEU A 311 17.28 21.07 -11.44
N ALA A 312 18.50 20.88 -11.95
CA ALA A 312 18.89 21.37 -13.27
C ALA A 312 18.28 20.53 -14.41
N ASN A 313 18.18 19.21 -14.23
CA ASN A 313 17.86 18.27 -15.30
C ASN A 313 16.37 17.85 -15.35
N HIS A 314 15.62 17.99 -14.25
CA HIS A 314 14.26 17.44 -14.11
C HIS A 314 13.23 18.48 -13.62
N GLN A 315 13.18 19.65 -14.28
CA GLN A 315 12.30 20.77 -13.88
C GLN A 315 10.80 20.49 -13.98
N ASP A 316 10.43 19.49 -14.76
CA ASP A 316 9.06 19.03 -14.98
C ASP A 316 8.65 17.91 -14.02
N SER A 317 9.58 17.38 -13.22
CA SER A 317 9.28 16.30 -12.28
C SER A 317 8.34 16.75 -11.18
N ILE A 318 7.39 15.87 -10.82
CA ILE A 318 6.51 16.02 -9.66
C ILE A 318 7.29 16.19 -8.34
N TYR A 319 8.50 15.64 -8.25
CA TYR A 319 9.35 15.73 -7.05
C TYR A 319 10.14 17.05 -6.97
N TRP A 320 10.18 17.82 -8.05
CA TRP A 320 11.10 18.96 -8.19
C TRP A 320 10.90 20.01 -7.09
N SER A 321 9.66 20.40 -6.78
CA SER A 321 9.40 21.43 -5.74
C SER A 321 9.82 20.97 -4.34
N ILE A 322 9.69 19.68 -4.06
CA ILE A 322 10.07 19.09 -2.77
C ILE A 322 11.59 19.12 -2.62
N ILE A 323 12.30 18.72 -3.67
CA ILE A 323 13.77 18.74 -3.70
C ILE A 323 14.29 20.18 -3.67
N GLU A 324 13.64 21.12 -4.38
CA GLU A 324 14.04 22.52 -4.40
C GLU A 324 14.01 23.10 -2.98
N LYS A 325 12.90 22.89 -2.28
CA LYS A 325 12.71 23.34 -0.90
C LYS A 325 13.76 22.74 0.04
N ALA A 326 14.02 21.44 -0.06
CA ALA A 326 15.07 20.80 0.72
C ALA A 326 16.47 21.39 0.43
N VAL A 327 16.79 21.65 -0.84
CA VAL A 327 18.05 22.30 -1.23
C VAL A 327 18.14 23.74 -0.71
N GLN A 328 17.04 24.50 -0.72
CA GLN A 328 16.99 25.84 -0.13
C GLN A 328 17.24 25.80 1.38
N ASP A 329 16.63 24.85 2.09
CA ASP A 329 16.85 24.64 3.52
C ASP A 329 18.32 24.28 3.81
N TYR A 330 18.90 23.36 3.04
CA TYR A 330 20.33 23.03 3.14
C TYR A 330 21.22 24.26 2.89
N ARG A 331 20.95 25.04 1.84
CA ARG A 331 21.72 26.26 1.56
C ARG A 331 21.62 27.29 2.69
N SER A 332 20.46 27.36 3.35
CA SER A 332 20.23 28.28 4.47
C SER A 332 20.95 27.89 5.77
N ASN A 333 21.37 26.62 5.90
CA ASN A 333 21.98 26.07 7.11
C ASN A 333 23.41 25.53 6.93
N ASP A 334 24.11 25.96 5.87
CA ASP A 334 25.45 25.47 5.52
C ASP A 334 25.52 23.96 5.24
N TRP A 335 24.46 23.39 4.63
CA TRP A 335 24.32 21.98 4.24
C TRP A 335 24.36 20.98 5.41
N GLN A 336 23.94 21.41 6.59
CA GLN A 336 23.74 20.52 7.73
C GLN A 336 22.44 19.72 7.56
N HIS A 337 22.39 18.49 8.08
CA HIS A 337 21.16 17.69 8.04
C HIS A 337 20.01 18.47 8.69
N THR A 338 18.94 18.65 7.93
CA THR A 338 17.67 19.12 8.44
C THR A 338 16.81 17.91 8.78
N ASP A 339 16.04 18.02 9.87
CA ASP A 339 14.96 17.08 10.16
C ASP A 339 13.81 17.34 9.17
N TYR A 340 14.02 16.98 7.89
CA TYR A 340 12.96 17.05 6.90
C TYR A 340 11.94 15.96 7.21
N ARG A 341 10.73 16.38 7.60
CA ARG A 341 9.61 15.49 7.82
C ARG A 341 8.82 15.39 6.54
N PHE A 342 8.92 14.24 5.88
CA PHE A 342 8.07 13.92 4.77
C PHE A 342 6.64 13.74 5.28
N SER A 343 5.74 14.52 4.70
CA SER A 343 4.30 14.26 4.81
C SER A 343 3.91 13.47 3.58
N ASN A 344 2.90 12.60 3.70
CA ASN A 344 2.43 11.75 2.61
C ASN A 344 1.64 12.57 1.55
N LYS A 345 2.09 13.79 1.23
CA LYS A 345 1.44 14.70 0.27
C LYS A 345 1.59 14.22 -1.18
N LEU A 346 2.54 13.32 -1.46
CA LEU A 346 2.72 12.77 -2.80
C LEU A 346 1.48 12.05 -3.32
N ILE A 347 0.72 11.38 -2.45
CA ILE A 347 -0.54 10.74 -2.86
C ILE A 347 -1.60 11.75 -3.36
N ILE A 348 -1.55 13.01 -2.89
CA ILE A 348 -2.39 14.11 -3.38
C ILE A 348 -1.83 14.60 -4.72
N MET A 349 -0.52 14.79 -4.82
CA MET A 349 0.13 15.28 -6.04
C MET A 349 0.00 14.28 -7.20
N LEU A 350 -0.08 12.99 -6.89
CA LEU A 350 -0.33 11.91 -7.84
C LEU A 350 -1.81 11.76 -8.19
N ASP A 351 -2.77 12.39 -7.50
CA ASP A 351 -4.19 12.29 -7.85
C ASP A 351 -4.54 13.24 -9.00
N ASP A 352 -5.09 12.69 -10.08
CA ASP A 352 -5.49 13.45 -11.28
C ASP A 352 -6.52 14.55 -10.98
N THR A 353 -7.32 14.40 -9.92
CA THR A 353 -8.21 15.46 -9.40
C THR A 353 -7.44 16.72 -9.07
N PHE A 354 -6.20 16.57 -8.62
CA PHE A 354 -5.26 17.62 -8.22
C PHE A 354 -4.09 17.75 -9.21
N SER A 355 -4.27 17.35 -10.47
CA SER A 355 -3.22 17.46 -11.49
C SER A 355 -2.60 18.86 -11.55
N GLY A 356 -1.27 18.93 -11.46
CA GLY A 356 -0.48 20.17 -11.47
C GLY A 356 -0.29 20.85 -10.11
N VAL A 357 -0.91 20.33 -9.05
CA VAL A 357 -0.67 20.77 -7.66
C VAL A 357 0.75 20.40 -7.23
N ARG A 358 1.44 21.36 -6.59
CA ARG A 358 2.78 21.20 -6.02
C ARG A 358 2.69 21.09 -4.50
N GLU A 359 3.80 20.74 -3.85
CA GLU A 359 3.83 20.59 -2.39
C GLU A 359 3.40 21.86 -1.65
N ASP A 360 3.80 23.04 -2.15
CA ASP A 360 3.49 24.34 -1.53
C ASP A 360 2.02 24.75 -1.70
N ASP A 361 1.29 24.10 -2.60
CA ASP A 361 -0.15 24.27 -2.77
C ASP A 361 -0.95 23.42 -1.75
N ILE A 362 -0.25 22.58 -0.95
CA ILE A 362 -0.85 21.67 0.02
C ILE A 362 -0.49 22.12 1.45
N THR A 363 -1.49 22.56 2.18
CA THR A 363 -1.36 23.00 3.57
C THR A 363 -1.92 21.96 4.53
N ASN A 364 -1.18 21.64 5.59
CA ASN A 364 -1.71 20.79 6.66
C ASN A 364 -2.86 21.54 7.35
N ALA A 365 -4.02 20.88 7.40
CA ALA A 365 -5.17 21.30 8.17
C ALA A 365 -5.09 20.68 9.58
N ASN A 366 -6.22 20.46 10.24
CA ASN A 366 -6.30 19.97 11.63
C ASN A 366 -5.82 20.98 12.69
N ARG A 367 -6.18 22.25 12.50
CA ARG A 367 -6.07 23.29 13.53
C ARG A 367 -7.06 24.41 13.27
N TRP A 368 -7.32 25.21 14.31
CA TRP A 368 -8.17 26.39 14.21
C TRP A 368 -7.45 27.66 14.69
N PRO A 369 -7.44 28.75 13.89
CA PRO A 369 -7.73 28.77 12.45
C PRO A 369 -6.73 27.93 11.66
N PHE A 370 -7.12 27.43 10.49
CA PHE A 370 -6.23 26.55 9.74
C PHE A 370 -5.05 27.31 9.10
N ASP A 371 -5.19 28.59 8.76
CA ASP A 371 -4.04 29.48 8.47
C ASP A 371 -3.60 30.29 9.70
N LYS A 372 -2.28 30.42 9.91
CA LYS A 372 -1.72 31.07 11.12
C LYS A 372 -1.95 32.58 11.16
N GLN A 373 -2.10 33.24 10.02
CA GLN A 373 -2.26 34.70 9.92
C GLN A 373 -3.73 35.14 9.97
N THR A 374 -4.66 34.18 10.00
CA THR A 374 -6.11 34.44 9.96
C THR A 374 -6.60 35.42 11.02
N VAL A 375 -6.08 35.33 12.25
CA VAL A 375 -6.48 36.23 13.35
C VAL A 375 -6.08 37.67 13.04
N ASP A 376 -4.84 37.90 12.59
CA ASP A 376 -4.37 39.24 12.23
C ASP A 376 -5.15 39.82 11.03
N HIS A 377 -5.49 38.97 10.06
CA HIS A 377 -6.33 39.34 8.92
C HIS A 377 -7.76 39.67 9.33
N PHE A 378 -8.31 38.94 10.31
CA PHE A 378 -9.64 39.19 10.86
C PHE A 378 -9.72 40.55 11.56
N ASP A 379 -8.71 40.91 12.35
CA ASP A 379 -8.64 42.22 13.00
C ASP A 379 -8.55 43.37 11.97
N LEU A 380 -7.82 43.16 10.87
CA LEU A 380 -7.75 44.11 9.76
C LEU A 380 -9.12 44.30 9.08
N LEU A 381 -9.80 43.19 8.80
CA LEU A 381 -11.10 43.19 8.14
C LEU A 381 -12.19 43.83 9.01
N THR A 382 -12.24 43.50 10.30
CA THR A 382 -13.40 43.77 11.15
C THR A 382 -13.22 45.01 12.02
N GLU A 383 -12.13 45.10 12.79
CA GLU A 383 -11.88 46.22 13.70
C GLU A 383 -11.36 47.45 12.96
N LYS A 384 -10.42 47.25 12.03
CA LYS A 384 -9.76 48.34 11.31
C LYS A 384 -10.50 48.74 10.03
N LYS A 385 -11.39 47.87 9.51
CA LYS A 385 -12.11 48.05 8.23
C LYS A 385 -11.17 48.44 7.09
N ASP A 386 -9.95 47.90 7.11
CA ASP A 386 -8.97 48.07 6.07
C ASP A 386 -9.14 46.93 5.08
N HIS A 387 -9.52 47.21 3.85
CA HIS A 387 -9.76 46.17 2.84
C HIS A 387 -8.60 46.06 1.84
N ASP A 388 -7.61 46.96 1.90
CA ASP A 388 -6.54 46.99 0.90
C ASP A 388 -5.69 45.71 0.96
N PHE A 389 -5.53 45.13 2.16
CA PHE A 389 -4.80 43.88 2.39
C PHE A 389 -5.42 42.66 1.70
N LEU A 390 -6.72 42.69 1.37
CA LEU A 390 -7.41 41.57 0.69
C LEU A 390 -6.80 41.27 -0.69
N ASN A 391 -6.15 42.26 -1.31
CA ASN A 391 -5.47 42.09 -2.60
C ASN A 391 -4.28 41.13 -2.53
N ASP A 392 -3.64 41.09 -1.37
CA ASP A 392 -2.38 40.39 -1.11
C ASP A 392 -2.60 38.98 -0.54
N LEU A 393 -3.82 38.64 -0.13
CA LEU A 393 -4.15 37.33 0.40
C LEU A 393 -4.07 36.25 -0.69
N SER A 394 -3.58 35.07 -0.33
CA SER A 394 -3.73 33.85 -1.13
C SER A 394 -5.18 33.32 -1.08
N PRO A 395 -5.61 32.50 -2.04
CA PRO A 395 -6.92 31.85 -2.00
C PRO A 395 -7.17 31.08 -0.71
N THR A 396 -6.19 30.30 -0.26
CA THR A 396 -6.24 29.58 1.03
C THR A 396 -6.45 30.52 2.23
N GLN A 397 -5.78 31.69 2.25
CA GLN A 397 -5.96 32.69 3.30
C GLN A 397 -7.33 33.35 3.27
N VAL A 398 -7.89 33.62 2.09
CA VAL A 398 -9.26 34.13 1.94
C VAL A 398 -10.28 33.13 2.50
N VAL A 399 -10.10 31.83 2.22
CA VAL A 399 -10.97 30.78 2.75
C VAL A 399 -10.86 30.68 4.28
N SER A 400 -9.64 30.75 4.83
CA SER A 400 -9.44 30.75 6.28
C SER A 400 -10.10 31.95 6.96
N LEU A 401 -9.92 33.15 6.39
CA LEU A 401 -10.55 34.37 6.87
C LEU A 401 -12.09 34.28 6.79
N TYR A 402 -12.63 33.72 5.72
CA TYR A 402 -14.06 33.49 5.56
C TYR A 402 -14.63 32.59 6.66
N MET A 403 -14.03 31.41 6.83
CA MET A 403 -14.46 30.43 7.83
C MET A 403 -14.40 31.01 9.23
N TYR A 404 -13.27 31.65 9.56
CA TYR A 404 -13.06 32.26 10.88
C TYR A 404 -14.02 33.42 11.15
N SER A 405 -14.23 34.32 10.18
CA SER A 405 -15.12 35.48 10.36
C SER A 405 -16.58 35.06 10.61
N ILE A 406 -17.03 33.95 10.04
CA ILE A 406 -18.37 33.41 10.29
C ILE A 406 -18.49 32.86 11.71
N GLU A 407 -17.53 32.06 12.16
CA GLU A 407 -17.53 31.52 13.52
C GLU A 407 -17.48 32.63 14.58
N GLU A 408 -16.78 33.73 14.31
CA GLU A 408 -16.74 34.93 15.17
C GLU A 408 -17.97 35.86 14.99
N GLY A 409 -18.97 35.44 14.21
CA GLY A 409 -20.26 36.13 14.07
C GLY A 409 -20.23 37.40 13.21
N GLN A 410 -19.18 37.65 12.43
CA GLN A 410 -18.99 38.86 11.62
C GLN A 410 -19.53 38.73 10.19
N ALA A 411 -20.74 38.19 10.04
CA ALA A 411 -21.35 37.88 8.73
C ALA A 411 -21.44 39.09 7.77
N ASP A 412 -21.56 40.33 8.28
CA ASP A 412 -21.58 41.53 7.44
C ASP A 412 -20.23 41.80 6.77
N ASP A 413 -19.14 41.69 7.53
CA ASP A 413 -17.79 41.94 7.02
C ASP A 413 -17.35 40.80 6.10
N THR A 414 -17.74 39.57 6.41
CA THR A 414 -17.50 38.39 5.58
C THR A 414 -18.06 38.54 4.16
N MET A 415 -19.14 39.30 3.95
CA MET A 415 -19.71 39.53 2.62
C MET A 415 -18.73 40.20 1.65
N THR A 416 -17.75 40.95 2.16
CA THR A 416 -16.70 41.59 1.34
C THR A 416 -15.78 40.58 0.64
N LEU A 417 -15.77 39.32 1.12
CA LEU A 417 -14.99 38.23 0.53
C LEU A 417 -15.69 37.56 -0.65
N TYR A 418 -16.99 37.83 -0.90
CA TYR A 418 -17.72 37.27 -2.03
C TYR A 418 -17.53 38.10 -3.30
N ASP A 419 -17.63 37.42 -4.45
CA ASP A 419 -17.75 38.09 -5.74
C ASP A 419 -19.12 38.78 -5.84
N ALA A 420 -19.14 39.99 -6.37
CA ALA A 420 -20.35 40.79 -6.54
C ALA A 420 -21.44 40.05 -7.34
N SER A 421 -21.07 39.17 -8.28
CA SER A 421 -22.05 38.41 -9.07
C SER A 421 -22.90 37.44 -8.23
N ILE A 422 -22.40 37.00 -7.07
CA ILE A 422 -23.14 36.11 -6.15
C ILE A 422 -24.08 36.91 -5.24
N ILE A 423 -23.66 38.13 -4.90
CA ILE A 423 -24.38 39.05 -4.00
C ILE A 423 -25.67 39.56 -4.67
N GLU A 424 -25.67 39.73 -6.00
CA GLU A 424 -26.83 40.20 -6.77
C GLU A 424 -28.04 39.24 -6.74
N ASP A 425 -27.82 37.94 -6.48
CA ASP A 425 -28.88 36.90 -6.47
C ASP A 425 -29.56 36.68 -5.10
N GLY A 426 -29.11 37.34 -4.02
CA GLY A 426 -29.85 37.37 -2.74
C GLY A 426 -29.00 37.32 -1.47
N THR A 427 -28.48 38.48 -1.04
CA THR A 427 -27.69 38.65 0.19
C THR A 427 -28.33 38.13 1.49
N ALA A 428 -29.65 38.21 1.60
CA ALA A 428 -30.36 37.79 2.81
C ALA A 428 -30.30 36.27 3.03
N SER A 429 -30.37 35.47 1.95
CA SER A 429 -30.30 34.01 2.04
C SER A 429 -28.89 33.55 2.41
N LEU A 430 -27.88 34.15 1.79
CA LEU A 430 -26.48 33.87 2.07
C LEU A 430 -26.15 34.20 3.53
N ARG A 431 -26.62 35.35 4.03
CA ARG A 431 -26.44 35.77 5.43
C ARG A 431 -27.08 34.80 6.42
N GLN A 432 -28.31 34.35 6.14
CA GLN A 432 -28.97 33.36 7.00
C GLN A 432 -28.21 32.04 7.05
N GLU A 433 -27.67 31.62 5.91
CA GLU A 433 -26.86 30.41 5.83
C GLU A 433 -25.55 30.53 6.62
N MET A 434 -24.84 31.66 6.53
CA MET A 434 -23.64 31.92 7.35
C MET A 434 -23.96 31.85 8.86
N LEU A 435 -25.06 32.48 9.29
CA LEU A 435 -25.48 32.43 10.69
C LEU A 435 -25.84 31.01 11.14
N ARG A 436 -26.45 30.22 10.25
CA ARG A 436 -26.75 28.80 10.51
C ARG A 436 -25.48 27.97 10.67
N GLN A 437 -24.48 28.20 9.82
CA GLN A 437 -23.19 27.51 9.87
C GLN A 437 -22.42 27.85 11.16
N SER A 438 -22.35 29.15 11.50
CA SER A 438 -21.74 29.65 12.76
C SER A 438 -22.40 29.01 13.99
N ALA A 439 -23.74 29.00 14.05
CA ALA A 439 -24.46 28.42 15.18
C ALA A 439 -24.26 26.89 15.32
N ALA A 440 -23.84 26.22 14.25
CA ALA A 440 -23.54 24.80 14.23
C ALA A 440 -22.06 24.48 14.45
N HIS A 441 -21.19 25.48 14.59
CA HIS A 441 -19.72 25.32 14.61
C HIS A 441 -19.18 24.54 13.41
N PHE A 442 -19.87 24.63 12.28
CA PHE A 442 -19.62 23.81 11.10
C PHE A 442 -18.19 23.97 10.57
N TRP A 443 -17.66 25.20 10.59
CA TRP A 443 -16.33 25.47 10.03
C TRP A 443 -15.22 25.02 10.97
N LEU A 444 -15.46 25.11 12.28
CA LEU A 444 -14.56 24.56 13.30
C LEU A 444 -14.43 23.05 13.15
N ASP A 445 -15.56 22.35 13.03
CA ASP A 445 -15.60 20.90 12.85
C ASP A 445 -14.91 20.50 11.54
N LEU A 446 -15.22 21.17 10.43
CA LEU A 446 -14.55 20.91 9.14
C LEU A 446 -13.03 21.06 9.27
N ALA A 447 -12.53 22.11 9.92
CA ALA A 447 -11.09 22.36 10.03
C ALA A 447 -10.36 21.30 10.86
N TYR A 448 -10.99 20.74 11.88
CA TYR A 448 -10.42 19.66 12.71
C TYR A 448 -10.59 18.27 12.09
N GLU A 449 -11.64 18.04 11.30
CA GLU A 449 -11.84 16.78 10.58
C GLU A 449 -10.98 16.68 9.31
N THR A 450 -10.47 17.80 8.82
CA THR A 450 -9.65 17.86 7.60
C THR A 450 -8.17 17.66 7.92
N GLU A 451 -7.48 16.79 7.17
CA GLU A 451 -6.03 16.58 7.26
C GLU A 451 -5.24 17.57 6.39
N TYR A 452 -5.70 17.84 5.15
CA TYR A 452 -5.05 18.79 4.24
C TYR A 452 -6.05 19.72 3.55
N VAL A 453 -5.57 20.93 3.26
CA VAL A 453 -6.18 21.88 2.34
C VAL A 453 -5.33 21.97 1.09
N VAL A 454 -5.94 21.78 -0.08
CA VAL A 454 -5.25 21.77 -1.38
C VAL A 454 -5.74 22.92 -2.24
N GLU A 455 -4.82 23.74 -2.72
CA GLU A 455 -5.09 24.83 -3.63
C GLU A 455 -4.82 24.40 -5.09
N ARG A 456 -5.81 24.49 -5.96
CA ARG A 456 -5.64 24.24 -7.40
C ARG A 456 -6.05 25.46 -8.21
N THR A 457 -5.09 26.06 -8.89
CA THR A 457 -5.31 27.29 -9.65
C THR A 457 -5.38 27.06 -11.16
N ASP A 458 -6.52 27.38 -11.76
CA ASP A 458 -6.80 27.31 -13.20
C ASP A 458 -6.98 28.74 -13.77
N LYS A 459 -5.96 29.28 -14.45
CA LYS A 459 -5.92 30.61 -15.13
C LYS A 459 -6.34 31.83 -14.30
N LYS A 460 -7.63 31.95 -13.96
CA LYS A 460 -8.25 33.06 -13.21
C LYS A 460 -9.09 32.59 -12.02
N GLU A 461 -9.29 31.30 -11.87
CA GLU A 461 -10.08 30.72 -10.80
C GLU A 461 -9.20 29.75 -10.02
N THR A 462 -9.43 29.68 -8.72
CA THR A 462 -8.74 28.75 -7.83
C THR A 462 -9.77 27.97 -7.06
N THR A 463 -9.60 26.66 -6.99
CA THR A 463 -10.40 25.81 -6.11
C THR A 463 -9.57 25.42 -4.90
N VAL A 464 -10.10 25.64 -3.70
CA VAL A 464 -9.52 25.21 -2.43
C VAL A 464 -10.32 24.02 -1.92
N PHE A 465 -9.67 22.87 -1.80
CA PHE A 465 -10.27 21.60 -1.38
C PHE A 465 -9.90 21.26 0.06
N PHE A 466 -10.85 20.76 0.84
CA PHE A 466 -10.63 20.21 2.18
C PHE A 466 -10.70 18.69 2.11
N LEU A 467 -9.62 18.01 2.50
CA LEU A 467 -9.49 16.55 2.48
C LEU A 467 -9.53 15.96 3.89
N LYS A 468 -10.49 15.06 4.19
CA LYS A 468 -10.68 14.45 5.52
C LYS A 468 -9.73 13.28 5.79
N ASN A 469 -9.61 12.38 4.83
CA ASN A 469 -8.73 11.24 4.88
C ASN A 469 -7.95 11.17 3.57
N VAL A 470 -6.64 10.99 3.69
CA VAL A 470 -5.77 10.80 2.55
C VAL A 470 -5.68 9.31 2.23
N GLU A 471 -6.69 8.87 1.47
CA GLU A 471 -6.80 7.53 0.91
C GLU A 471 -6.94 7.60 -0.62
N THR A 472 -7.11 6.47 -1.29
CA THR A 472 -7.34 6.41 -2.74
C THR A 472 -8.78 6.01 -3.01
N PRO A 473 -9.63 6.86 -3.62
CA PRO A 473 -9.41 8.28 -3.95
C PRO A 473 -9.47 9.19 -2.72
N ASN A 474 -8.85 10.37 -2.79
CA ASN A 474 -8.86 11.33 -1.69
C ASN A 474 -10.29 11.80 -1.37
N GLU A 475 -10.67 11.79 -0.09
CA GLU A 475 -12.01 12.18 0.35
C GLU A 475 -12.13 13.72 0.43
N ILE A 476 -12.77 14.32 -0.57
CA ILE A 476 -13.07 15.76 -0.59
C ILE A 476 -14.32 16.03 0.25
N ALA A 477 -14.15 16.68 1.40
CA ALA A 477 -15.25 17.10 2.26
C ALA A 477 -15.91 18.40 1.81
N MET A 478 -15.12 19.33 1.27
CA MET A 478 -15.60 20.66 0.89
C MET A 478 -14.72 21.22 -0.23
N LYS A 479 -15.33 22.01 -1.12
CA LYS A 479 -14.61 22.84 -2.09
C LYS A 479 -15.08 24.29 -2.02
N PHE A 480 -14.12 25.20 -2.17
CA PHE A 480 -14.35 26.63 -2.32
C PHE A 480 -13.81 27.05 -3.67
N ILE A 481 -14.63 27.72 -4.48
CA ILE A 481 -14.20 28.26 -5.77
C ILE A 481 -14.02 29.76 -5.60
N LEU A 482 -12.84 30.25 -5.98
CA LEU A 482 -12.45 31.65 -5.91
C LEU A 482 -12.10 32.18 -7.30
N ARG A 483 -12.30 33.47 -7.53
CA ARG A 483 -11.87 34.18 -8.73
C ARG A 483 -10.98 35.35 -8.39
N LYS A 484 -9.91 35.56 -9.16
CA LYS A 484 -9.08 36.75 -9.01
C LYS A 484 -9.78 37.95 -9.65
N THR A 485 -10.00 38.97 -8.83
CA THR A 485 -10.56 40.27 -9.22
C THR A 485 -9.51 41.37 -9.00
N ASN A 486 -9.87 42.62 -9.32
CA ASN A 486 -9.03 43.77 -9.01
C ASN A 486 -8.97 44.09 -7.49
N GLU A 487 -9.85 43.46 -6.70
CA GLU A 487 -9.96 43.60 -5.24
C GLU A 487 -9.46 42.34 -4.50
N GLY A 488 -8.60 41.55 -5.16
CA GLY A 488 -8.08 40.29 -4.63
C GLY A 488 -8.91 39.07 -5.04
N TRP A 489 -8.69 37.96 -4.34
CA TRP A 489 -9.45 36.73 -4.56
C TRP A 489 -10.82 36.83 -3.89
N LYS A 490 -11.87 36.44 -4.60
CA LYS A 490 -13.26 36.50 -4.14
C LYS A 490 -13.95 35.15 -4.25
N LEU A 491 -14.75 34.79 -3.26
CA LEU A 491 -15.55 33.57 -3.22
C LEU A 491 -16.67 33.61 -4.26
N LEU A 492 -16.72 32.58 -5.10
CA LEU A 492 -17.76 32.34 -6.10
C LEU A 492 -18.75 31.26 -5.66
N ASP A 493 -18.25 30.18 -5.09
CA ASP A 493 -19.06 29.02 -4.74
C ASP A 493 -18.45 28.27 -3.56
N ILE A 494 -19.32 27.62 -2.79
CA ILE A 494 -18.96 26.75 -1.67
C ILE A 494 -19.87 25.54 -1.75
N SER A 495 -19.30 24.36 -1.88
CA SER A 495 -20.08 23.13 -1.99
C SER A 495 -19.42 21.94 -1.32
N ALA A 496 -20.25 21.16 -0.61
CA ALA A 496 -19.88 19.82 -0.16
C ALA A 496 -20.00 18.84 -1.33
N LYS A 497 -19.19 17.78 -1.33
CA LYS A 497 -19.26 16.70 -2.33
C LYS A 497 -20.20 15.58 -1.88
#